data_AF-A0A8J7FTS1-F1
#
_entry.id   AF-A0A8J7FTS1-F1
#
_cell.length_a   1.000
_cell.length_b   1.000
_cell.length_c   1.000
_cell.angle_alpha   90.00
_cell.angle_beta   90.00
_cell.angle_gamma   90.00
#
_symmetry.space_group_name_H-M   'P 1'
#
loop_
_entity.id
_entity.type
_entity.pdbx_description
1 polymer ?
#
loop_
_entity_poly.entity_id
_entity_poly.type
_entity_poly.pdbx_seq_one_letter_code
_entity_poly.pdbx_strand_id
1 'polypeptide(L)'
;MNTRKLFLVGCIAAFTSLHAQDKDKMKKMPVFFGCEQFSDNTDLKKCFNANIGTAIQHEIDFFSNIADYLHIGDTEAKLKFTISTEGKFINAGVDGINPIFNSFVWSSLVMVQNKMDELKLKIQPGINQKNQPMDIALSIPVKFKSEYSQQVYDQFPVDERVLFTIDFENEIIEIRMDKNNMLRTVGNNGEREFYLGKYSNLFELATVEPYATKINESYQSTYTFITKGKIQDKEYTIRMKNFFSNKPDDEVLIEVIREENNSWAEYFAYKTKEEFNQSKFAKLTYR
;
A
#
# COMPACT_ATOMS: atom_id res chain seq x y z
N MET A 1 25.27 -14.44 -3.62
CA MET A 1 25.23 -13.42 -4.70
C MET A 1 24.24 -13.87 -5.74
N ASN A 2 22.95 -13.56 -5.55
CA ASN A 2 21.95 -13.73 -6.59
C ASN A 2 21.65 -12.34 -7.14
N THR A 3 21.83 -12.19 -8.44
CA THR A 3 21.56 -10.97 -9.19
C THR A 3 20.07 -10.66 -9.09
N ARG A 4 19.71 -9.59 -8.37
CA ARG A 4 18.40 -8.94 -8.46
C ARG A 4 18.16 -8.60 -9.93
N LYS A 5 17.37 -9.41 -10.64
CA LYS A 5 16.89 -9.05 -11.96
C LYS A 5 15.75 -8.08 -11.76
N LEU A 6 16.10 -6.79 -11.76
CA LEU A 6 15.16 -5.69 -11.94
C LEU A 6 14.49 -5.92 -13.32
N PHE A 7 13.32 -6.57 -13.35
CA PHE A 7 12.55 -6.66 -14.57
C PHE A 7 11.82 -5.33 -14.75
N LEU A 8 12.35 -4.53 -15.67
CA LEU A 8 11.73 -3.33 -16.20
C LEU A 8 10.42 -3.75 -16.89
N VAL A 9 9.30 -3.70 -16.18
CA VAL A 9 7.99 -4.04 -16.76
C VAL A 9 7.46 -2.79 -17.46
N GLY A 10 7.55 -2.81 -18.79
CA GLY A 10 7.07 -1.74 -19.65
C GLY A 10 5.60 -1.41 -19.39
N CYS A 11 5.34 -0.13 -19.08
CA CYS A 11 4.03 0.49 -19.20
C CYS A 11 3.53 0.32 -20.64
N ILE A 12 2.72 -0.71 -20.88
CA ILE A 12 1.89 -0.75 -22.09
C ILE A 12 0.90 0.41 -21.95
N ALA A 13 1.02 1.39 -22.85
CA ALA A 13 0.24 2.62 -22.89
C ALA A 13 -1.27 2.31 -22.99
N ALA A 14 -1.91 2.07 -21.85
CA ALA A 14 -3.35 1.93 -21.79
C ALA A 14 -3.96 3.33 -21.82
N PHE A 15 -4.81 3.54 -22.83
CA PHE A 15 -5.42 4.82 -23.15
C PHE A 15 -6.21 5.36 -21.95
N THR A 16 -5.80 6.51 -21.45
CA THR A 16 -6.59 7.28 -20.48
C THR A 16 -7.80 7.87 -21.19
N SER A 17 -9.00 7.66 -20.64
CA SER A 17 -10.22 8.27 -21.15
C SER A 17 -10.34 9.68 -20.57
N LEU A 18 -10.15 10.72 -21.41
CA LEU A 18 -10.67 12.06 -21.11
C LEU A 18 -12.20 11.98 -21.18
N HIS A 19 -12.89 12.59 -20.21
CA HIS A 19 -14.35 12.69 -20.28
C HIS A 19 -14.72 13.49 -21.53
N ALA A 20 -15.74 13.05 -22.28
CA ALA A 20 -16.11 13.64 -23.56
C ALA A 20 -16.41 15.15 -23.47
N GLN A 21 -16.87 15.63 -22.31
CA GLN A 21 -17.19 17.04 -22.07
C GLN A 21 -15.97 17.97 -21.99
N ASP A 22 -14.79 17.45 -21.62
CA ASP A 22 -13.56 18.26 -21.51
C ASP A 22 -12.80 18.36 -22.83
N LYS A 23 -12.90 17.32 -23.68
CA LYS A 23 -12.21 17.27 -24.99
C LYS A 23 -12.58 18.44 -25.90
N ASP A 24 -13.85 18.83 -25.92
CA ASP A 24 -14.33 19.89 -26.82
C ASP A 24 -14.00 21.31 -26.34
N LYS A 25 -13.58 21.46 -25.07
CA LYS A 25 -13.24 22.77 -24.46
C LYS A 25 -11.75 22.98 -24.21
N MET A 26 -10.96 21.92 -24.30
CA MET A 26 -9.53 21.93 -24.01
C MET A 26 -8.70 22.21 -25.26
N LYS A 27 -7.85 23.23 -25.17
CA LYS A 27 -6.84 23.55 -26.18
C LYS A 27 -5.51 22.84 -25.91
N LYS A 28 -5.08 22.80 -24.66
CA LYS A 28 -3.80 22.16 -24.25
C LYS A 28 -4.00 21.28 -23.02
N MET A 29 -3.42 20.08 -23.05
CA MET A 29 -3.34 19.16 -21.90
C MET A 29 -2.45 19.73 -20.78
N PRO A 30 -2.66 19.29 -19.52
CA PRO A 30 -1.71 19.54 -18.45
C PRO A 30 -0.32 18.98 -18.80
N VAL A 31 0.74 19.66 -18.34
CA VAL A 31 2.14 19.27 -18.57
C VAL A 31 2.74 18.79 -17.27
N PHE A 32 2.96 17.49 -17.15
CA PHE A 32 3.70 16.89 -16.04
C PHE A 32 5.21 17.09 -16.23
N PHE A 33 5.97 16.98 -15.15
CA PHE A 33 7.42 17.17 -15.16
C PHE A 33 8.09 16.22 -16.17
N GLY A 34 8.98 16.76 -17.00
CA GLY A 34 9.68 16.02 -18.05
C GLY A 34 8.93 15.93 -19.38
N CYS A 35 7.77 16.57 -19.51
CA CYS A 35 6.97 16.62 -20.73
C CYS A 35 6.98 17.99 -21.43
N GLU A 36 7.80 18.93 -20.98
CA GLU A 36 7.81 20.32 -21.41
C GLU A 36 8.18 20.50 -22.88
N GLN A 37 8.93 19.56 -23.47
CA GLN A 37 9.31 19.61 -24.89
C GLN A 37 8.14 19.35 -25.85
N PHE A 38 7.02 18.79 -25.37
CA PHE A 38 5.90 18.43 -26.24
C PHE A 38 4.87 19.55 -26.32
N SER A 39 4.42 19.83 -27.54
CA SER A 39 3.37 20.83 -27.83
C SER A 39 2.06 20.18 -28.26
N ASP A 40 2.11 18.99 -28.87
CA ASP A 40 0.94 18.22 -29.29
C ASP A 40 0.28 17.52 -28.08
N ASN A 41 -1.05 17.57 -28.02
CA ASN A 41 -1.82 16.98 -26.91
C ASN A 41 -1.69 15.46 -26.84
N THR A 42 -1.48 14.77 -27.95
CA THR A 42 -1.29 13.32 -28.03
C THR A 42 0.03 12.93 -27.37
N ASP A 43 1.11 13.63 -27.74
CA ASP A 43 2.45 13.39 -27.18
C ASP A 43 2.52 13.81 -25.71
N LEU A 44 1.94 14.96 -25.37
CA LEU A 44 1.81 15.42 -23.98
C LEU A 44 1.09 14.38 -23.13
N LYS A 45 -0.04 13.84 -23.62
CA LYS A 45 -0.80 12.82 -22.91
C LYS A 45 0.01 11.54 -22.71
N LYS A 46 0.73 11.08 -23.75
CA LYS A 46 1.57 9.89 -23.67
C LYS A 46 2.70 10.07 -22.66
N CYS A 47 3.39 11.21 -22.72
CA CYS A 47 4.45 11.54 -21.77
C CYS A 47 3.92 11.69 -20.35
N PHE A 48 2.80 12.41 -20.16
CA PHE A 48 2.15 12.58 -18.87
C PHE A 48 1.88 11.22 -18.23
N ASN A 49 1.22 10.31 -18.98
CA ASN A 49 0.88 8.98 -18.50
C ASN A 49 2.11 8.15 -18.12
N ALA A 50 3.19 8.24 -18.92
CA ALA A 50 4.42 7.51 -18.63
C ALA A 50 5.09 8.03 -17.35
N ASN A 51 5.21 9.35 -17.20
CA ASN A 51 5.92 9.95 -16.08
C ASN A 51 5.12 9.84 -14.78
N ILE A 52 3.81 10.08 -14.79
CA ILE A 52 2.97 9.86 -13.59
C ILE A 52 2.89 8.38 -13.25
N GLY A 53 2.80 7.49 -14.26
CA GLY A 53 2.79 6.05 -14.05
C GLY A 53 4.08 5.57 -13.38
N THR A 54 5.22 6.12 -13.81
CA THR A 54 6.54 5.83 -13.20
C THR A 54 6.63 6.36 -11.77
N ALA A 55 6.16 7.59 -11.53
CA ALA A 55 6.14 8.17 -10.18
C ALA A 55 5.26 7.34 -9.23
N ILE A 56 4.04 6.99 -9.64
CA ILE A 56 3.13 6.13 -8.88
C ILE A 56 3.77 4.75 -8.65
N GLN A 57 4.33 4.13 -9.70
CA GLN A 57 4.94 2.81 -9.58
C GLN A 57 6.12 2.82 -8.60
N HIS A 58 6.95 3.86 -8.62
CA HIS A 58 8.06 4.00 -7.69
C HIS A 58 7.57 4.03 -6.23
N GLU A 59 6.47 4.72 -5.94
CA GLU A 59 5.86 4.68 -4.60
C GLU A 59 5.17 3.33 -4.32
N ILE A 60 4.67 2.61 -5.32
CA ILE A 60 4.08 1.26 -5.13
C ILE A 60 5.15 0.21 -4.87
N ASP A 61 6.30 0.28 -5.56
CA ASP A 61 7.45 -0.59 -5.32
C ASP A 61 7.92 -0.45 -3.88
N PHE A 62 7.79 0.74 -3.31
CA PHE A 62 8.03 0.97 -1.90
C PHE A 62 7.08 0.14 -1.00
N PHE A 63 5.81 -0.01 -1.39
CA PHE A 63 4.84 -0.88 -0.70
C PHE A 63 4.97 -2.37 -1.04
N SER A 64 5.88 -2.80 -1.92
CA SER A 64 6.00 -4.21 -2.36
C SER A 64 6.17 -5.19 -1.20
N ASN A 65 6.99 -4.86 -0.20
CA ASN A 65 7.15 -5.67 1.01
C ASN A 65 5.84 -5.86 1.79
N ILE A 66 4.99 -4.83 1.81
CA ILE A 66 3.66 -4.88 2.44
C ILE A 66 2.69 -5.63 1.51
N ALA A 67 2.73 -5.42 0.20
CA ALA A 67 1.91 -6.14 -0.76
C ALA A 67 2.15 -7.65 -0.71
N ASP A 68 3.40 -8.07 -0.59
CA ASP A 68 3.81 -9.47 -0.37
C ASP A 68 3.27 -9.98 0.98
N TYR A 69 3.41 -9.18 2.04
CA TYR A 69 2.84 -9.52 3.34
C TYR A 69 1.30 -9.57 3.34
N LEU A 70 0.62 -8.83 2.48
CA LEU A 70 -0.83 -8.81 2.37
C LEU A 70 -1.40 -9.73 1.29
N HIS A 71 -0.55 -10.51 0.59
CA HIS A 71 -0.96 -11.40 -0.51
C HIS A 71 -1.73 -10.68 -1.61
N ILE A 72 -1.29 -9.47 -1.96
CA ILE A 72 -1.86 -8.81 -3.13
C ILE A 72 -1.35 -9.58 -4.35
N GLY A 73 -2.21 -10.40 -4.94
CA GLY A 73 -1.92 -11.07 -6.21
C GLY A 73 -1.91 -10.07 -7.38
N ASP A 74 -1.74 -10.58 -8.60
CA ASP A 74 -1.91 -9.78 -9.81
C ASP A 74 -3.24 -9.01 -9.75
N THR A 75 -3.15 -7.70 -9.82
CA THR A 75 -4.32 -6.83 -9.67
C THR A 75 -4.15 -5.55 -10.46
N GLU A 76 -5.27 -4.92 -10.77
CA GLU A 76 -5.31 -3.63 -11.43
C GLU A 76 -6.36 -2.74 -10.79
N ALA A 77 -6.07 -1.45 -10.82
CA ALA A 77 -6.95 -0.41 -10.35
C ALA A 77 -6.94 0.76 -11.32
N LYS A 78 -8.06 1.47 -11.41
CA LYS A 78 -8.22 2.68 -12.20
C LYS A 78 -8.15 3.88 -11.26
N LEU A 79 -7.01 4.57 -11.27
CA LEU A 79 -6.84 5.84 -10.58
C LEU A 79 -7.49 6.94 -11.39
N LYS A 80 -8.38 7.72 -10.78
CA LYS A 80 -9.09 8.88 -11.35
C LYS A 80 -8.69 10.10 -10.53
N PHE A 81 -8.41 11.22 -11.17
CA PHE A 81 -8.03 12.47 -10.50
C PHE A 81 -8.25 13.66 -11.44
N THR A 82 -8.25 14.87 -10.89
CA THR A 82 -8.27 16.11 -11.65
C THR A 82 -7.00 16.89 -11.38
N ILE A 83 -6.38 17.42 -12.44
CA ILE A 83 -5.34 18.43 -12.30
C ILE A 83 -6.02 19.79 -12.23
N SER A 84 -5.88 20.45 -11.07
CA SER A 84 -6.43 21.78 -10.82
C SER A 84 -5.73 22.87 -11.62
N THR A 85 -6.36 24.05 -11.74
CA THR A 85 -5.73 25.27 -12.26
C THR A 85 -4.45 25.68 -11.54
N GLU A 86 -4.25 25.20 -10.30
CA GLU A 86 -3.07 25.47 -9.48
C GLU A 86 -1.94 24.45 -9.68
N GLY A 87 -2.17 23.42 -10.50
CA GLY A 87 -1.18 22.38 -10.78
C GLY A 87 -1.09 21.28 -9.73
N LYS A 88 -2.14 21.11 -8.92
CA LYS A 88 -2.29 20.06 -7.89
C LYS A 88 -3.26 18.96 -8.29
N PHE A 89 -3.08 17.77 -7.73
CA PHE A 89 -4.08 16.70 -7.79
C PHE A 89 -5.26 17.00 -6.86
N ILE A 90 -6.48 16.95 -7.39
CA ILE A 90 -7.73 17.10 -6.64
C ILE A 90 -8.74 16.02 -7.09
N ASN A 91 -9.81 15.81 -6.31
CA ASN A 91 -10.89 14.85 -6.62
C ASN A 91 -10.37 13.44 -6.98
N ALA A 92 -9.34 12.98 -6.27
CA ALA A 92 -8.73 11.68 -6.51
C ALA A 92 -9.62 10.54 -5.99
N GLY A 93 -9.72 9.48 -6.77
CA GLY A 93 -10.43 8.25 -6.40
C GLY A 93 -9.83 7.04 -7.12
N VAL A 94 -9.89 5.88 -6.49
CA VAL A 94 -9.37 4.63 -7.05
C VAL A 94 -10.48 3.61 -7.14
N ASP A 95 -10.56 2.94 -8.27
CA ASP A 95 -11.60 1.98 -8.61
C ASP A 95 -10.94 0.67 -9.07
N GLY A 96 -11.01 -0.36 -8.22
CA GLY A 96 -10.37 -1.65 -8.46
C GLY A 96 -10.92 -2.72 -7.54
N ILE A 97 -10.71 -4.00 -7.90
CA ILE A 97 -11.30 -5.14 -7.19
C ILE A 97 -10.66 -5.35 -5.81
N ASN A 98 -9.35 -5.11 -5.70
CA ASN A 98 -8.61 -5.30 -4.45
C ASN A 98 -8.58 -3.98 -3.65
N PRO A 99 -9.26 -3.88 -2.50
CA PRO A 99 -9.36 -2.64 -1.75
C PRO A 99 -8.04 -2.20 -1.11
N ILE A 100 -7.15 -3.13 -0.77
CA ILE A 100 -5.82 -2.83 -0.25
C ILE A 100 -4.97 -2.21 -1.35
N PHE A 101 -4.98 -2.81 -2.54
CA PHE A 101 -4.26 -2.26 -3.68
C PHE A 101 -4.78 -0.87 -4.06
N ASN A 102 -6.11 -0.66 -4.00
CA ASN A 102 -6.68 0.66 -4.23
C ASN A 102 -6.10 1.72 -3.28
N SER A 103 -5.88 1.35 -2.01
CA SER A 103 -5.26 2.23 -1.03
C SER A 103 -3.79 2.49 -1.30
N PHE A 104 -3.03 1.50 -1.76
CA PHE A 104 -1.63 1.73 -2.16
C PHE A 104 -1.57 2.73 -3.31
N VAL A 105 -2.38 2.53 -4.35
CA VAL A 105 -2.44 3.44 -5.49
C VAL A 105 -2.83 4.87 -5.07
N TRP A 106 -3.80 5.01 -4.17
CA TRP A 106 -4.21 6.33 -3.65
C TRP A 106 -3.09 6.98 -2.82
N SER A 107 -2.48 6.23 -1.90
CA SER A 107 -1.38 6.71 -1.05
C SER A 107 -0.17 7.11 -1.88
N SER A 108 0.15 6.36 -2.94
CA SER A 108 1.20 6.72 -3.90
C SER A 108 0.93 8.08 -4.55
N LEU A 109 -0.32 8.38 -4.93
CA LEU A 109 -0.66 9.70 -5.48
C LEU A 109 -0.45 10.82 -4.46
N VAL A 110 -0.82 10.59 -3.20
CA VAL A 110 -0.60 11.55 -2.10
C VAL A 110 0.89 11.74 -1.83
N MET A 111 1.68 10.67 -1.83
CA MET A 111 3.13 10.77 -1.66
C MET A 111 3.79 11.56 -2.79
N VAL A 112 3.36 11.36 -4.04
CA VAL A 112 3.81 12.18 -5.18
C VAL A 112 3.44 13.65 -4.97
N GLN A 113 2.21 13.96 -4.55
CA GLN A 113 1.78 15.34 -4.25
C GLN A 113 2.61 15.96 -3.13
N ASN A 114 2.86 15.23 -2.04
CA ASN A 114 3.67 15.73 -0.92
C ASN A 114 5.11 16.03 -1.35
N LYS A 115 5.75 15.14 -2.12
CA LYS A 115 7.10 15.38 -2.68
C LYS A 115 7.11 16.61 -3.59
N MET A 116 6.07 16.81 -4.39
CA MET A 116 5.93 18.01 -5.22
C MET A 116 5.82 19.28 -4.36
N ASP A 117 4.99 19.26 -3.32
CA ASP A 117 4.79 20.41 -2.44
C ASP A 117 6.09 20.77 -1.67
N GLU A 118 6.81 19.77 -1.16
CA GLU A 118 8.13 19.93 -0.52
C GLU A 118 9.14 20.61 -1.46
N LEU A 119 9.18 20.15 -2.72
CA LEU A 119 10.06 20.70 -3.75
C LEU A 119 9.51 21.98 -4.41
N LYS A 120 8.34 22.46 -3.98
CA LYS A 120 7.62 23.61 -4.56
C LYS A 120 7.37 23.47 -6.07
N LEU A 121 7.18 22.24 -6.53
CA LEU A 121 6.89 21.89 -7.92
C LEU A 121 5.38 21.95 -8.18
N LYS A 122 5.00 22.34 -9.40
CA LYS A 122 3.60 22.40 -9.84
C LYS A 122 3.45 21.85 -11.26
N ILE A 123 2.41 21.08 -11.50
CA ILE A 123 2.03 20.61 -12.84
C ILE A 123 1.52 21.83 -13.62
N GLN A 124 1.92 22.01 -14.88
CA GLN A 124 1.31 23.08 -15.67
C GLN A 124 -0.15 22.70 -15.94
N PRO A 125 -1.13 23.56 -15.60
CA PRO A 125 -2.55 23.23 -15.78
C PRO A 125 -2.91 23.10 -17.26
N GLY A 126 -4.03 22.43 -17.53
CA GLY A 126 -4.62 22.44 -18.86
C GLY A 126 -5.06 23.84 -19.26
N ILE A 127 -5.15 24.10 -20.56
CA ILE A 127 -5.56 25.39 -21.11
C ILE A 127 -6.80 25.19 -21.97
N ASN A 128 -7.83 26.02 -21.76
CA ASN A 128 -9.05 25.99 -22.56
C ASN A 128 -8.90 26.73 -23.91
N GLN A 129 -9.91 26.68 -24.77
CA GLN A 129 -9.91 27.41 -26.05
C GLN A 129 -9.73 28.94 -25.93
N LYS A 130 -10.03 29.53 -24.76
CA LYS A 130 -9.85 30.95 -24.46
C LYS A 130 -8.46 31.29 -23.88
N ASN A 131 -7.51 30.36 -23.92
CA ASN A 131 -6.18 30.49 -23.31
C ASN A 131 -6.17 30.70 -21.79
N GLN A 132 -7.21 30.23 -21.08
CA GLN A 132 -7.27 30.28 -19.62
C GLN A 132 -6.98 28.91 -19.01
N PRO A 133 -6.32 28.84 -17.84
CA PRO A 133 -6.16 27.61 -17.07
C PRO A 133 -7.52 26.96 -16.81
N MET A 134 -7.58 25.62 -16.89
CA MET A 134 -8.77 24.86 -16.54
C MET A 134 -8.40 23.56 -15.81
N ASP A 135 -9.34 23.11 -14.99
CA ASP A 135 -9.28 21.79 -14.37
C ASP A 135 -9.44 20.70 -15.43
N ILE A 136 -8.62 19.65 -15.35
CA ILE A 136 -8.67 18.53 -16.31
C ILE A 136 -8.78 17.20 -15.56
N ALA A 137 -9.89 16.50 -15.78
CA ALA A 137 -10.10 15.15 -15.25
C ALA A 137 -9.33 14.11 -16.08
N LEU A 138 -8.50 13.33 -15.41
CA LEU A 138 -7.67 12.27 -15.96
C LEU A 138 -7.94 10.95 -15.24
N SER A 139 -7.58 9.86 -15.89
CA SER A 139 -7.62 8.55 -15.27
C SER A 139 -6.58 7.64 -15.85
N ILE A 140 -5.74 7.04 -15.00
CA ILE A 140 -4.67 6.11 -15.39
C ILE A 140 -4.99 4.71 -14.82
N PRO A 141 -4.80 3.64 -15.61
CA PRO A 141 -4.77 2.30 -15.06
C PRO A 141 -3.41 2.06 -14.38
N VAL A 142 -3.47 1.48 -13.18
CA VAL A 142 -2.30 1.10 -12.40
C VAL A 142 -2.36 -0.41 -12.21
N LYS A 143 -1.26 -1.09 -12.52
CA LYS A 143 -1.18 -2.55 -12.50
C LYS A 143 -0.11 -2.96 -11.53
N PHE A 144 -0.42 -3.95 -10.71
CA PHE A 144 0.54 -4.62 -9.85
C PHE A 144 0.63 -6.07 -10.27
N LYS A 145 1.86 -6.53 -10.52
CA LYS A 145 2.15 -7.92 -10.77
C LYS A 145 2.85 -8.47 -9.56
N SER A 146 2.25 -9.48 -8.95
CA SER A 146 2.89 -10.19 -7.86
C SER A 146 3.94 -11.12 -8.43
N GLU A 147 5.08 -11.26 -7.74
CA GLU A 147 6.04 -12.31 -8.06
C GLU A 147 5.52 -13.72 -7.66
N TYR A 148 4.37 -13.80 -6.98
CA TYR A 148 3.85 -15.03 -6.39
C TYR A 148 2.53 -15.48 -7.02
N SER A 149 2.48 -16.75 -7.44
CA SER A 149 1.23 -17.39 -7.88
C SER A 149 0.38 -17.77 -6.66
N GLN A 150 -0.93 -17.48 -6.69
CA GLN A 150 -1.90 -17.72 -5.61
C GLN A 150 -1.98 -19.16 -5.06
N GLN A 151 -1.35 -20.15 -5.73
CA GLN A 151 -1.57 -21.59 -5.48
C GLN A 151 -0.94 -22.15 -4.20
N VAL A 152 -0.16 -21.38 -3.43
CA VAL A 152 0.60 -21.92 -2.28
C VAL A 152 -0.25 -22.10 -1.00
N TYR A 153 -1.51 -21.60 -0.94
CA TYR A 153 -2.18 -21.38 0.35
C TYR A 153 -3.56 -22.01 0.57
N ASP A 154 -3.99 -22.95 -0.27
CA ASP A 154 -5.25 -23.71 -0.06
C ASP A 154 -5.26 -24.61 1.20
N GLN A 155 -4.19 -24.59 2.02
CA GLN A 155 -4.00 -25.49 3.16
C GLN A 155 -4.42 -24.92 4.53
N PHE A 156 -4.76 -23.62 4.65
CA PHE A 156 -5.16 -23.01 5.94
C PHE A 156 -6.59 -22.48 5.90
N PRO A 157 -7.54 -23.09 6.64
CA PRO A 157 -8.99 -22.90 6.47
C PRO A 157 -9.60 -21.73 7.26
N VAL A 158 -8.83 -20.68 7.56
CA VAL A 158 -9.17 -19.72 8.64
C VAL A 158 -9.73 -18.42 8.09
N ASP A 159 -10.80 -17.92 8.70
CA ASP A 159 -11.60 -16.79 8.20
C ASP A 159 -10.83 -15.46 8.23
N GLU A 160 -9.84 -15.33 9.13
CA GLU A 160 -9.10 -14.09 9.34
C GLU A 160 -7.61 -14.29 9.65
N ARG A 161 -6.78 -13.37 9.15
CA ARG A 161 -5.34 -13.29 9.42
C ARG A 161 -5.00 -12.03 10.22
N VAL A 162 -4.25 -12.17 11.31
CA VAL A 162 -3.71 -11.04 12.08
C VAL A 162 -2.56 -10.41 11.30
N LEU A 163 -2.69 -9.11 11.01
CA LEU A 163 -1.67 -8.33 10.30
C LEU A 163 -0.68 -7.70 11.26
N PHE A 164 -1.20 -7.04 12.29
CA PHE A 164 -0.43 -6.48 13.38
C PHE A 164 -1.34 -6.26 14.58
N THR A 165 -0.71 -6.13 15.75
CA THR A 165 -1.39 -5.88 17.01
C THR A 165 -0.89 -4.57 17.59
N ILE A 166 -1.84 -3.75 18.01
CA ILE A 166 -1.59 -2.51 18.72
C ILE A 166 -1.77 -2.77 20.21
N ASP A 167 -0.75 -2.40 20.99
CA ASP A 167 -0.77 -2.52 22.45
C ASP A 167 -1.28 -1.21 23.07
N PHE A 168 -2.35 -1.30 23.83
CA PHE A 168 -2.86 -0.25 24.72
C PHE A 168 -2.71 -0.72 26.17
N GLU A 169 -2.59 0.21 27.11
CA GLU A 169 -2.28 -0.10 28.52
C GLU A 169 -3.13 -1.22 29.15
N ASN A 170 -4.39 -1.36 28.74
CA ASN A 170 -5.34 -2.32 29.30
C ASN A 170 -5.89 -3.34 28.28
N GLU A 171 -5.53 -3.23 27.00
CA GLU A 171 -6.07 -4.09 25.95
C GLU A 171 -5.12 -4.17 24.75
N ILE A 172 -5.13 -5.31 24.07
CA ILE A 172 -4.50 -5.44 22.76
C ILE A 172 -5.59 -5.34 21.70
N ILE A 173 -5.27 -4.68 20.58
CA ILE A 173 -6.16 -4.63 19.42
C ILE A 173 -5.47 -5.31 18.25
N GLU A 174 -6.04 -6.41 17.81
CA GLU A 174 -5.60 -7.11 16.60
C GLU A 174 -6.26 -6.47 15.37
N ILE A 175 -5.45 -6.12 14.39
CA ILE A 175 -5.89 -5.72 13.06
C ILE A 175 -5.89 -6.98 12.19
N ARG A 176 -7.08 -7.49 11.89
CA ARG A 176 -7.29 -8.74 11.17
C ARG A 176 -7.76 -8.46 9.74
N MET A 177 -7.40 -9.33 8.81
CA MET A 177 -7.82 -9.28 7.41
C MET A 177 -8.56 -10.55 7.05
N ASP A 178 -9.76 -10.41 6.47
CA ASP A 178 -10.52 -11.54 5.95
C ASP A 178 -10.09 -11.93 4.52
N LYS A 179 -10.61 -13.06 4.04
CA LYS A 179 -10.36 -13.54 2.66
C LYS A 179 -10.80 -12.59 1.54
N ASN A 180 -11.66 -11.61 1.85
CA ASN A 180 -12.12 -10.59 0.92
C ASN A 180 -11.30 -9.30 1.04
N ASN A 181 -10.17 -9.34 1.77
CA ASN A 181 -9.29 -8.20 2.01
C ASN A 181 -9.93 -7.06 2.84
N MET A 182 -11.01 -7.35 3.57
CA MET A 182 -11.59 -6.38 4.50
C MET A 182 -10.84 -6.43 5.83
N LEU A 183 -10.56 -5.26 6.39
CA LEU A 183 -9.93 -5.15 7.69
C LEU A 183 -10.98 -5.15 8.79
N ARG A 184 -10.69 -5.85 9.88
CA ARG A 184 -11.48 -5.83 11.10
C ARG A 184 -10.57 -5.55 12.28
N THR A 185 -11.06 -4.78 13.23
CA THR A 185 -10.36 -4.53 14.49
C THR A 185 -11.05 -5.28 15.61
N VAL A 186 -10.27 -6.07 16.35
CA VAL A 186 -10.75 -6.90 17.45
C VAL A 186 -9.91 -6.60 18.68
N GLY A 187 -10.55 -6.07 19.72
CA GLY A 187 -9.93 -5.85 21.02
C GLY A 187 -9.96 -7.11 21.86
N ASN A 188 -8.94 -7.27 22.70
CA ASN A 188 -8.85 -8.32 23.70
C ASN A 188 -8.23 -7.75 24.99
N ASN A 189 -8.96 -7.85 26.09
CA ASN A 189 -8.57 -7.34 27.41
C ASN A 189 -8.08 -8.46 28.36
N GLY A 190 -7.78 -9.64 27.84
CA GLY A 190 -7.40 -10.84 28.59
C GLY A 190 -8.57 -11.72 29.03
N GLU A 191 -9.78 -11.19 29.11
CA GLU A 191 -10.98 -11.95 29.50
C GLU A 191 -11.87 -12.31 28.31
N ARG A 192 -12.00 -11.40 27.33
CA ARG A 192 -12.83 -11.61 26.15
C ARG A 192 -12.32 -10.86 24.94
N GLU A 193 -12.67 -11.39 23.77
CA GLU A 193 -12.56 -10.65 22.52
C GLU A 193 -13.83 -9.83 22.25
N PHE A 194 -13.67 -8.65 21.66
CA PHE A 194 -14.78 -7.79 21.24
C PHE A 194 -14.45 -7.08 19.92
N TYR A 195 -15.46 -7.00 19.06
CA TYR A 195 -15.33 -6.36 17.76
C TYR A 195 -15.43 -4.84 17.90
N LEU A 196 -14.49 -4.12 17.27
CA LEU A 196 -14.36 -2.67 17.36
C LEU A 196 -14.74 -1.95 16.06
N GLY A 197 -14.50 -2.58 14.90
CA GLY A 197 -14.80 -1.95 13.63
C GLY A 197 -14.39 -2.78 12.42
N LYS A 198 -14.87 -2.33 11.26
CA LYS A 198 -14.51 -2.86 9.95
C LYS A 198 -14.15 -1.69 9.06
N TYR A 199 -13.06 -1.86 8.34
CA TYR A 199 -12.48 -0.85 7.47
C TYR A 199 -12.22 -1.49 6.12
N SER A 200 -12.43 -0.70 5.07
CA SER A 200 -12.18 -1.13 3.70
C SER A 200 -10.69 -1.26 3.43
N ASN A 201 -9.85 -0.55 4.20
CA ASN A 201 -8.39 -0.55 4.02
C ASN A 201 -7.63 0.07 5.20
N LEU A 202 -6.29 -0.05 5.17
CA LEU A 202 -5.40 0.44 6.22
C LEU A 202 -5.40 1.97 6.33
N PHE A 203 -5.66 2.70 5.24
CA PHE A 203 -5.71 4.16 5.27
C PHE A 203 -6.92 4.64 6.06
N GLU A 204 -8.11 4.11 5.77
CA GLU A 204 -9.33 4.39 6.52
C GLU A 204 -9.10 4.14 8.02
N LEU A 205 -8.50 3.00 8.36
CA LEU A 205 -8.10 2.69 9.73
C LEU A 205 -7.12 3.73 10.31
N ALA A 206 -6.08 4.10 9.56
CA ALA A 206 -5.05 5.06 9.96
C ALA A 206 -5.54 6.51 10.04
N THR A 207 -6.80 6.80 9.69
CA THR A 207 -7.43 8.12 9.89
C THR A 207 -8.32 8.18 11.13
N VAL A 208 -8.54 7.06 11.80
CA VAL A 208 -9.44 6.95 12.95
C VAL A 208 -8.63 6.86 14.24
N GLU A 209 -8.90 7.74 15.20
CA GLU A 209 -8.31 7.63 16.53
C GLU A 209 -8.95 6.49 17.34
N PRO A 210 -8.19 5.77 18.19
CA PRO A 210 -6.77 5.99 18.52
C PRO A 210 -5.78 5.29 17.55
N TYR A 211 -6.27 4.62 16.50
CA TYR A 211 -5.43 3.83 15.60
C TYR A 211 -4.41 4.66 14.83
N ALA A 212 -4.82 5.84 14.36
CA ALA A 212 -3.95 6.78 13.64
C ALA A 212 -2.64 7.05 14.41
N THR A 213 -2.76 7.45 15.69
CA THR A 213 -1.61 7.72 16.56
C THR A 213 -0.70 6.51 16.71
N LYS A 214 -1.27 5.33 17.02
CA LYS A 214 -0.50 4.11 17.26
C LYS A 214 0.15 3.50 16.03
N ILE A 215 -0.53 3.60 14.89
CA ILE A 215 0.03 3.22 13.60
C ILE A 215 1.22 4.13 13.28
N ASN A 216 1.10 5.45 13.49
CA ASN A 216 2.21 6.39 13.31
C ASN A 216 3.40 6.11 14.24
N GLU A 217 3.17 5.77 15.51
CA GLU A 217 4.23 5.30 16.42
C GLU A 217 4.91 4.02 15.86
N SER A 218 4.12 3.10 15.32
CA SER A 218 4.62 1.85 14.71
C SER A 218 5.42 2.10 13.44
N TYR A 219 5.08 3.11 12.63
CA TYR A 219 5.88 3.57 11.47
C TYR A 219 7.29 4.02 11.87
N GLN A 220 7.44 4.53 13.10
CA GLN A 220 8.73 5.01 13.61
C GLN A 220 9.51 3.91 14.35
N SER A 221 8.88 2.77 14.62
CA SER A 221 9.49 1.63 15.29
C SER A 221 10.22 0.71 14.30
N THR A 222 11.36 0.17 14.74
CA THR A 222 12.04 -0.91 14.02
C THR A 222 11.24 -2.21 14.02
N TYR A 223 10.36 -2.41 15.00
CA TYR A 223 9.61 -3.65 15.18
C TYR A 223 8.11 -3.39 15.31
N THR A 224 7.32 -4.17 14.57
CA THR A 224 5.86 -4.21 14.65
C THR A 224 5.42 -5.52 15.27
N PHE A 225 4.67 -5.46 16.38
CA PHE A 225 4.12 -6.65 17.00
C PHE A 225 3.01 -7.24 16.13
N ILE A 226 3.05 -8.55 15.87
CA ILE A 226 2.03 -9.23 15.08
C ILE A 226 1.05 -9.94 15.99
N THR A 227 1.53 -10.89 16.77
CA THR A 227 0.71 -11.72 17.66
C THR A 227 1.60 -12.50 18.61
N LYS A 228 1.03 -13.01 19.69
CA LYS A 228 1.61 -14.05 20.54
C LYS A 228 0.72 -15.29 20.54
N GLY A 229 1.28 -16.46 20.86
CA GLY A 229 0.49 -17.67 21.02
C GLY A 229 1.30 -18.89 21.38
N LYS A 230 0.62 -19.98 21.76
CA LYS A 230 1.26 -21.20 22.25
C LYS A 230 1.42 -22.26 21.17
N ILE A 231 2.58 -22.90 21.14
CA ILE A 231 2.86 -24.12 20.39
C ILE A 231 3.53 -25.10 21.32
N GLN A 232 2.93 -26.28 21.52
CA GLN A 232 3.46 -27.31 22.42
C GLN A 232 3.75 -26.72 23.82
N ASP A 233 2.78 -25.99 24.37
CA ASP A 233 2.82 -25.29 25.66
C ASP A 233 3.88 -24.20 25.85
N LYS A 234 4.67 -23.91 24.81
CA LYS A 234 5.60 -22.78 24.77
C LYS A 234 4.94 -21.57 24.12
N GLU A 235 5.03 -20.41 24.76
CA GLU A 235 4.56 -19.14 24.19
C GLU A 235 5.61 -18.54 23.26
N TYR A 236 5.19 -18.13 22.07
CA TYR A 236 6.03 -17.48 21.07
C TYR A 236 5.41 -16.13 20.70
N THR A 237 6.29 -15.15 20.51
CA THR A 237 5.97 -13.81 20.02
C THR A 237 6.39 -13.69 18.57
N ILE A 238 5.48 -13.25 17.72
CA ILE A 238 5.74 -12.94 16.32
C ILE A 238 5.78 -11.43 16.17
N ARG A 239 6.86 -10.92 15.58
CA ARG A 239 7.02 -9.52 15.23
C ARG A 239 7.62 -9.39 13.84
N MET A 240 7.38 -8.26 13.20
CA MET A 240 8.01 -7.93 11.92
C MET A 240 9.00 -6.80 12.12
N LYS A 241 10.22 -7.01 11.61
CA LYS A 241 11.25 -5.99 11.55
C LYS A 241 11.02 -5.12 10.31
N ASN A 242 11.12 -3.80 10.46
CA ASN A 242 11.03 -2.82 9.38
C ASN A 242 9.73 -2.90 8.55
N PHE A 243 8.64 -3.43 9.12
CA PHE A 243 7.37 -3.66 8.39
C PHE A 243 6.85 -2.41 7.67
N PHE A 244 7.01 -1.27 8.33
CA PHE A 244 6.58 0.04 7.85
C PHE A 244 7.72 0.93 7.36
N SER A 245 8.97 0.42 7.34
CA SER A 245 10.13 1.23 6.97
C SER A 245 10.07 1.65 5.51
N ASN A 246 10.49 2.90 5.25
CA ASN A 246 10.56 3.47 3.92
C ASN A 246 11.89 3.47 3.19
N LYS A 247 12.87 2.72 3.73
CA LYS A 247 14.22 2.68 3.18
C LYS A 247 14.40 1.44 2.29
N PRO A 248 14.84 1.60 1.03
CA PRO A 248 15.05 0.47 0.10
C PRO A 248 16.06 -0.59 0.58
N ASP A 249 16.98 -0.20 1.48
CA ASP A 249 18.02 -1.08 2.03
C ASP A 249 17.58 -1.81 3.31
N ASP A 250 16.43 -1.46 3.89
CA ASP A 250 15.95 -2.10 5.10
C ASP A 250 15.40 -3.49 4.78
N GLU A 251 15.98 -4.52 5.41
CA GLU A 251 15.48 -5.89 5.30
C GLU A 251 14.23 -6.05 6.18
N VAL A 252 13.12 -6.44 5.56
CA VAL A 252 11.88 -6.80 6.25
C VAL A 252 11.96 -8.27 6.66
N LEU A 253 11.87 -8.55 7.95
CA LEU A 253 11.99 -9.91 8.50
C LEU A 253 10.77 -10.25 9.34
N ILE A 254 10.29 -11.50 9.26
CA ILE A 254 9.36 -12.06 10.24
C ILE A 254 10.19 -12.75 11.30
N GLU A 255 10.17 -12.21 12.52
CA GLU A 255 10.91 -12.75 13.66
C GLU A 255 9.95 -13.48 14.60
N VAL A 256 10.34 -14.68 15.02
CA VAL A 256 9.65 -15.46 16.03
C VAL A 256 10.58 -15.65 17.22
N ILE A 257 10.14 -15.17 18.37
CA ILE A 257 10.95 -15.14 19.59
C ILE A 257 10.22 -15.92 20.68
N ARG A 258 10.99 -16.69 21.43
CA ARG A 258 10.59 -17.24 22.72
C ARG A 258 11.51 -16.64 23.77
N GLU A 259 10.92 -16.02 24.78
CA GLU A 259 11.66 -15.50 25.93
C GLU A 259 11.47 -16.43 27.13
N GLU A 260 12.55 -16.68 27.88
CA GLU A 260 12.52 -17.31 29.19
C GLU A 260 13.41 -16.50 30.13
N ASN A 261 12.92 -16.20 31.33
CA ASN A 261 13.66 -15.43 32.35
C ASN A 261 14.24 -14.10 31.80
N ASN A 262 13.44 -13.38 31.00
CA ASN A 262 13.83 -12.12 30.33
C ASN A 262 15.04 -12.25 29.39
N SER A 263 15.32 -13.46 28.88
CA SER A 263 16.35 -13.73 27.89
C SER A 263 15.80 -14.52 26.71
N TRP A 264 16.45 -14.36 25.56
CA TRP A 264 16.06 -15.01 24.31
C TRP A 264 16.41 -16.49 24.38
N ALA A 265 15.39 -17.33 24.43
CA ALA A 265 15.55 -18.78 24.56
C ALA A 265 15.47 -19.47 23.19
N GLU A 266 14.63 -18.98 22.28
CA GLU A 266 14.60 -19.42 20.88
C GLU A 266 14.39 -18.20 19.96
N TYR A 267 15.03 -18.20 18.79
CA TYR A 267 14.90 -17.16 17.78
C TYR A 267 14.87 -17.76 16.38
N PHE A 268 13.89 -17.36 15.59
CA PHE A 268 13.75 -17.69 14.18
C PHE A 268 13.53 -16.41 13.39
N ALA A 269 14.17 -16.30 12.23
CA ALA A 269 13.98 -15.19 11.31
C ALA A 269 13.67 -15.75 9.92
N TYR A 270 12.61 -15.23 9.32
CA TYR A 270 12.16 -15.60 7.98
C TYR A 270 12.28 -14.36 7.10
N LYS A 271 12.97 -14.50 5.96
CA LYS A 271 13.16 -13.40 5.01
C LYS A 271 11.96 -13.25 4.11
N THR A 272 11.27 -14.36 3.86
CA THR A 272 10.07 -14.37 3.03
C THR A 272 8.88 -14.90 3.83
N LYS A 273 7.71 -14.46 3.40
CA LYS A 273 6.44 -14.98 3.92
C LYS A 273 6.23 -16.45 3.57
N GLU A 274 6.73 -16.90 2.42
CA GLU A 274 6.65 -18.30 2.01
C GLU A 274 7.39 -19.21 3.00
N GLU A 275 8.63 -18.86 3.35
CA GLU A 275 9.41 -19.57 4.36
C GLU A 275 8.66 -19.60 5.71
N PHE A 276 8.10 -18.45 6.11
CA PHE A 276 7.32 -18.36 7.35
C PHE A 276 6.06 -19.22 7.32
N ASN A 277 5.30 -19.22 6.22
CA ASN A 277 4.04 -19.96 6.11
C ASN A 277 4.24 -21.48 6.10
N GLN A 278 5.41 -21.96 5.66
CA GLN A 278 5.80 -23.37 5.75
C GLN A 278 6.22 -23.76 7.19
N SER A 279 6.43 -22.79 8.07
CA SER A 279 6.82 -23.04 9.45
C SER A 279 5.64 -23.44 10.34
N LYS A 280 5.94 -24.10 11.46
CA LYS A 280 4.95 -24.40 12.50
C LYS A 280 4.32 -23.15 13.14
N PHE A 281 4.92 -21.97 12.98
CA PHE A 281 4.50 -20.72 13.60
C PHE A 281 3.42 -20.00 12.81
N ALA A 282 3.26 -20.31 11.51
CA ALA A 282 2.27 -19.70 10.64
C ALA A 282 0.86 -19.72 11.24
N LYS A 283 0.47 -20.85 11.84
CA LYS A 283 -0.85 -21.02 12.48
C LYS A 283 -1.16 -19.97 13.56
N LEU A 284 -0.15 -19.36 14.18
CA LEU A 284 -0.36 -18.35 15.22
C LEU A 284 -0.88 -17.02 14.65
N THR A 285 -0.68 -16.74 13.36
CA THR A 285 -1.15 -15.51 12.71
C THR A 285 -2.58 -15.61 12.20
N TYR A 286 -3.27 -16.72 12.43
CA TYR A 286 -4.64 -16.92 11.98
C TYR A 286 -5.60 -17.05 13.17
N ARG A 287 -6.86 -16.66 12.97
CA ARG A 287 -7.94 -16.68 13.96
C ARG A 287 -9.18 -17.33 13.37
#